data_AF-A0A1I5HX32-F1
#
_entry.id   AF-A0A1I5HX32-F1
#
_cell.length_a   1.000
_cell.length_b   1.000
_cell.length_c   1.000
_cell.angle_alpha   90.00
_cell.angle_beta   90.00
_cell.angle_gamma   90.00
#
_symmetry.space_group_name_H-M   'P 1'
#
loop_
_entity.id
_entity.type
_entity.pdbx_description
1 polymer ?
#
loop_
_entity_poly.entity_id
_entity_poly.type
_entity_poly.pdbx_seq_one_letter_code
_entity_poly.pdbx_strand_id
1 'polypeptide(L)'
;MSIAALPSLADQAERLITLEVPEIAQLSADDLRAFAAEHSAADGALLAVHPDRAPASALPPLLRREGKAGFVVTDMPDVDQFAPRDVDLPGAPLYLVTGIDRGDEMANWSPEEALPAITKAGRSPLLLTEGIHWVLQQPSALERNHCFMTIGSRLRKENGKFDARTPALWISNGTGRDGSERRNAPKVGWCWWGNRHTWLGFGSAAARR
;
A
#
# COMPACT_ATOMS: atom_id res chain seq x y z
N MET A 1 -16.38 7.83 -6.67
CA MET A 1 -17.18 7.33 -5.52
C MET A 1 -16.42 7.70 -4.26
N SER A 2 -17.12 8.09 -3.19
CA SER A 2 -16.44 8.34 -1.90
C SER A 2 -15.98 7.01 -1.32
N ILE A 3 -14.68 6.87 -1.09
CA ILE A 3 -14.12 5.78 -0.30
C ILE A 3 -14.66 5.94 1.13
N ALA A 4 -14.99 4.84 1.82
CA ALA A 4 -15.45 4.91 3.21
C ALA A 4 -14.39 5.55 4.13
N ALA A 5 -14.76 5.97 5.33
CA ALA A 5 -13.74 6.39 6.30
C ALA A 5 -12.90 5.18 6.75
N LEU A 6 -11.63 5.43 7.11
CA LEU A 6 -10.81 4.44 7.79
C LEU A 6 -11.44 4.09 9.16
N PRO A 7 -11.33 2.83 9.63
CA PRO A 7 -11.73 2.46 11.00
C PRO A 7 -10.94 3.26 12.05
N SER A 8 -11.41 3.25 13.30
CA SER A 8 -10.65 3.84 14.41
C SER A 8 -9.28 3.16 14.55
N LEU A 9 -8.27 3.83 15.12
CA LEU A 9 -6.95 3.21 15.31
C LEU A 9 -7.02 1.96 16.20
N ALA A 10 -7.95 1.91 17.16
CA ALA A 10 -8.19 0.73 17.98
C ALA A 10 -8.69 -0.45 17.13
N ASP A 11 -9.67 -0.22 16.25
CA ASP A 11 -10.16 -1.26 15.33
C ASP A 11 -9.07 -1.69 14.34
N GLN A 12 -8.26 -0.74 13.87
CA GLN A 12 -7.13 -1.03 12.99
C GLN A 12 -6.09 -1.92 13.70
N ALA A 13 -5.76 -1.64 14.96
CA ALA A 13 -4.85 -2.45 15.76
C ALA A 13 -5.40 -3.87 15.97
N GLU A 14 -6.65 -4.02 16.41
CA GLU A 14 -7.25 -5.35 16.62
C GLU A 14 -7.35 -6.15 15.31
N ARG A 15 -7.56 -5.47 14.19
CA ARG A 15 -7.55 -6.10 12.87
C ARG A 15 -6.16 -6.60 12.48
N LEU A 16 -5.10 -5.84 12.73
CA LEU A 16 -3.73 -6.30 12.48
C LEU A 16 -3.34 -7.47 13.39
N ILE A 17 -3.74 -7.44 14.66
CA ILE A 17 -3.55 -8.53 15.62
C ILE A 17 -4.25 -9.80 15.13
N THR A 18 -5.52 -9.69 14.70
CA THR A 18 -6.29 -10.83 14.17
C THR A 18 -5.65 -11.43 12.91
N LEU A 19 -4.91 -10.63 12.15
CA LEU A 19 -4.21 -11.04 10.93
C LEU A 19 -2.76 -11.50 11.19
N GLU A 20 -2.36 -11.61 12.45
CA GLU A 20 -1.02 -12.05 12.87
C GLU A 20 0.12 -11.17 12.32
N VAL A 21 -0.17 -9.88 12.09
CA VAL A 21 0.84 -8.90 11.67
C VAL A 21 1.88 -8.62 12.77
N PRO A 22 1.55 -8.57 14.08
CA PRO A 22 2.55 -8.42 15.13
C PRO A 22 3.65 -9.49 15.08
N GLU A 23 3.30 -10.73 14.75
CA GLU A 23 4.22 -11.87 14.64
C GLU A 23 5.19 -11.66 13.47
N ILE A 24 4.68 -11.20 12.32
CA ILE A 24 5.52 -10.80 11.18
C ILE A 24 6.48 -9.68 11.59
N ALA A 25 5.97 -8.69 12.33
CA ALA A 25 6.68 -7.49 12.73
C ALA A 25 7.64 -7.66 13.93
N GLN A 26 7.59 -8.82 14.61
CA GLN A 26 8.25 -9.06 15.90
C GLN A 26 7.84 -8.01 16.95
N LEU A 27 6.54 -7.72 17.01
CA LEU A 27 5.89 -6.84 17.98
C LEU A 27 4.90 -7.65 18.81
N SER A 28 4.55 -7.16 20.00
CA SER A 28 3.45 -7.72 20.77
C SER A 28 2.11 -7.10 20.33
N ALA A 29 1.00 -7.81 20.57
CA ALA A 29 -0.33 -7.24 20.41
C ALA A 29 -0.54 -6.00 21.30
N ASP A 30 0.08 -5.97 22.48
CA ASP A 30 -0.01 -4.86 23.41
C ASP A 30 0.73 -3.62 22.90
N ASP A 31 1.82 -3.76 22.15
CA ASP A 31 2.49 -2.64 21.49
C ASP A 31 1.55 -1.93 20.50
N LEU A 32 0.78 -2.70 19.71
CA LEU A 32 -0.18 -2.13 18.75
C LEU A 32 -1.33 -1.43 19.47
N ARG A 33 -1.89 -2.05 20.52
CA ARG A 33 -2.97 -1.45 21.32
C ARG A 33 -2.52 -0.17 22.02
N ALA A 34 -1.32 -0.19 22.61
CA ALA A 34 -0.75 0.97 23.30
C ALA A 34 -0.54 2.13 22.30
N PHE A 35 0.06 1.84 21.14
CA PHE A 35 0.24 2.83 20.08
C PHE A 35 -1.09 3.42 19.60
N ALA A 36 -2.10 2.59 19.36
CA ALA A 36 -3.43 3.04 18.96
C ALA A 36 -4.12 3.91 20.03
N ALA A 37 -3.98 3.55 21.31
CA ALA A 37 -4.56 4.30 22.42
C ALA A 37 -3.89 5.68 22.59
N GLU A 38 -2.56 5.72 22.55
CA GLU A 38 -1.77 6.96 22.61
C GLU A 38 -2.16 7.94 21.51
N HIS A 39 -2.48 7.42 20.32
CA HIS A 39 -2.80 8.23 19.15
C HIS A 39 -4.30 8.33 18.86
N SER A 40 -5.18 7.98 19.81
CA SER A 40 -6.63 7.87 19.60
C SER A 40 -7.32 9.11 19.02
N ALA A 41 -6.74 10.30 19.16
CA ALA A 41 -7.24 11.55 18.56
C ALA A 41 -6.90 11.74 17.06
N ALA A 42 -6.18 10.81 16.44
CA ALA A 42 -5.74 10.88 15.05
C ALA A 42 -6.80 10.35 14.07
N ASP A 43 -7.94 11.03 14.00
CA ASP A 43 -9.05 10.63 13.14
C ASP A 43 -8.63 10.53 11.66
N GLY A 44 -9.06 9.46 10.99
CA GLY A 44 -8.77 9.22 9.57
C GLY A 44 -7.30 8.90 9.26
N ALA A 45 -6.47 8.63 10.27
CA ALA A 45 -5.11 8.12 10.08
C ALA A 45 -5.10 6.61 9.83
N LEU A 46 -4.14 6.14 9.03
CA LEU A 46 -3.82 4.73 8.85
C LEU A 46 -2.69 4.35 9.81
N LEU A 47 -2.89 3.31 10.61
CA LEU A 47 -1.83 2.65 11.36
C LEU A 47 -1.03 1.75 10.42
N ALA A 48 0.25 2.06 10.24
CA ALA A 48 1.17 1.30 9.40
C ALA A 48 2.31 0.71 10.23
N VAL A 49 2.76 -0.49 9.83
CA VAL A 49 3.98 -1.11 10.35
C VAL A 49 5.15 -0.74 9.44
N HIS A 50 6.31 -0.42 10.04
CA HIS A 50 7.53 -0.07 9.32
C HIS A 50 7.92 -1.18 8.32
N PRO A 51 8.31 -0.85 7.07
CA PRO A 51 8.64 -1.86 6.05
C PRO A 51 9.78 -2.81 6.46
N ASP A 52 10.71 -2.37 7.31
CA ASP A 52 11.77 -3.23 7.87
C ASP A 52 11.26 -4.29 8.86
N ARG A 53 10.03 -4.13 9.35
CA ARG A 53 9.37 -5.08 10.27
C ARG A 53 8.35 -5.94 9.54
N ALA A 54 7.57 -5.35 8.63
CA ALA A 54 6.56 -6.05 7.84
C ALA A 54 6.84 -5.89 6.34
N PRO A 55 7.64 -6.80 5.74
CA PRO A 55 8.01 -6.71 4.33
C PRO A 55 6.81 -6.93 3.40
N ALA A 56 6.89 -6.35 2.20
CA ALA A 56 5.80 -6.36 1.23
C ALA A 56 5.45 -7.76 0.71
N SER A 57 6.35 -8.74 0.79
CA SER A 57 6.10 -10.13 0.44
C SER A 57 5.19 -10.86 1.43
N ALA A 58 5.18 -10.46 2.70
CA ALA A 58 4.47 -11.15 3.78
C ALA A 58 3.00 -10.72 3.92
N LEU A 59 2.69 -9.47 3.55
CA LEU A 59 1.37 -8.86 3.80
C LEU A 59 0.27 -9.21 2.78
N PRO A 60 0.51 -9.32 1.46
CA PRO A 60 -0.53 -9.55 0.47
C PRO A 60 -1.36 -10.84 0.67
N PRO A 61 -0.79 -11.96 1.15
CA PRO A 61 -1.56 -13.13 1.52
C PRO A 61 -2.61 -12.89 2.62
N LEU A 62 -2.54 -11.79 3.38
CA LEU A 62 -3.51 -11.41 4.42
C LEU A 62 -4.70 -10.62 3.85
N LEU A 63 -4.56 -10.04 2.65
CA LEU A 63 -5.65 -9.31 1.99
C LEU A 63 -6.81 -10.24 1.68
N ARG A 64 -8.04 -9.74 1.80
CA ARG A 64 -9.27 -10.49 1.48
C ARG A 64 -10.21 -9.67 0.62
N ARG A 65 -10.75 -10.27 -0.44
CA ARG A 65 -11.86 -9.72 -1.21
C ARG A 65 -12.78 -10.84 -1.64
N GLU A 66 -14.06 -10.79 -1.26
CA GLU A 66 -15.06 -11.82 -1.59
C GLU A 66 -14.56 -13.26 -1.27
N GLY A 67 -13.94 -13.43 -0.11
CA GLY A 67 -13.37 -14.71 0.34
C GLY A 67 -12.04 -15.10 -0.32
N LYS A 68 -11.52 -14.34 -1.29
CA LYS A 68 -10.24 -14.63 -1.96
C LYS A 68 -9.07 -13.95 -1.27
N ALA A 69 -8.02 -14.72 -1.00
CA ALA A 69 -6.75 -14.22 -0.51
C ALA A 69 -5.99 -13.43 -1.59
N GLY A 70 -5.33 -12.35 -1.18
CA GLY A 70 -4.43 -11.61 -2.05
C GLY A 70 -3.13 -12.36 -2.35
N PHE A 71 -2.32 -11.79 -3.23
CA PHE A 71 -1.04 -12.35 -3.65
C PHE A 71 -0.12 -11.29 -4.26
N VAL A 72 1.17 -11.60 -4.30
CA VAL A 72 2.16 -10.92 -5.14
C VAL A 72 2.25 -11.65 -6.48
N VAL A 73 2.27 -10.90 -7.58
CA VAL A 73 2.48 -11.46 -8.92
C VAL A 73 3.79 -12.24 -9.01
N THR A 74 3.79 -13.36 -9.73
CA THR A 74 4.95 -14.27 -9.82
C THR A 74 6.18 -13.66 -10.50
N ASP A 75 6.03 -12.55 -11.22
CA ASP A 75 7.12 -11.82 -11.89
C ASP A 75 7.67 -10.64 -11.09
N MET A 76 7.43 -10.64 -9.78
CA MET A 76 7.97 -9.69 -8.83
C MET A 76 8.54 -10.41 -7.59
N PRO A 77 9.48 -11.37 -7.77
CA PRO A 77 10.07 -12.11 -6.65
C PRO A 77 10.90 -11.21 -5.72
N ASP A 78 11.30 -10.04 -6.22
CA ASP A 78 12.09 -9.01 -5.57
C ASP A 78 11.23 -7.88 -4.98
N VAL A 79 9.95 -8.15 -4.68
CA VAL A 79 8.99 -7.16 -4.15
C VAL A 79 9.50 -6.40 -2.92
N ASP A 80 10.28 -7.06 -2.06
CA ASP A 80 10.84 -6.47 -0.84
C ASP A 80 11.98 -5.49 -1.09
N GLN A 81 12.56 -5.49 -2.30
CA GLN A 81 13.62 -4.54 -2.68
C GLN A 81 13.05 -3.18 -3.13
N PHE A 82 11.73 -3.04 -3.24
CA PHE A 82 11.07 -1.78 -3.57
C PHE A 82 10.96 -0.87 -2.34
N ALA A 83 12.10 -0.28 -1.98
CA ALA A 83 12.27 0.57 -0.82
C ALA A 83 11.71 2.01 -1.01
N PRO A 84 11.51 2.78 0.08
CA PRO A 84 11.15 4.19 0.01
C PRO A 84 12.09 4.99 -0.91
N ARG A 85 11.51 5.80 -1.80
CA ARG A 85 12.22 6.78 -2.64
C ARG A 85 11.80 8.17 -2.20
N ASP A 86 12.76 8.96 -1.72
CA ASP A 86 12.56 10.37 -1.37
C ASP A 86 11.39 10.58 -0.38
N VAL A 87 11.18 9.58 0.49
CA VAL A 87 10.13 9.54 1.52
C VAL A 87 10.81 9.27 2.86
N ASP A 88 10.70 10.23 3.78
CA ASP A 88 11.20 10.08 5.14
C ASP A 88 10.19 9.29 5.98
N LEU A 89 10.67 8.21 6.60
CA LEU A 89 9.89 7.39 7.52
C LEU A 89 10.27 7.70 8.98
N PRO A 90 9.29 7.68 9.91
CA PRO A 90 9.59 7.66 11.33
C PRO A 90 10.46 6.45 11.69
N GLY A 91 11.44 6.63 12.58
CA GLY A 91 12.34 5.56 13.03
C GLY A 91 11.69 4.54 14.00
N ALA A 92 10.39 4.66 14.24
CA ALA A 92 9.62 3.79 15.10
C ALA A 92 9.05 2.58 14.31
N PRO A 93 8.80 1.42 14.96
CA PRO A 93 8.26 0.24 14.29
C PRO A 93 6.81 0.41 13.82
N LEU A 94 6.06 1.33 14.45
CA LEU A 94 4.69 1.70 14.11
C LEU A 94 4.66 3.21 13.83
N TYR A 95 3.85 3.62 12.87
CA TYR A 95 3.65 5.03 12.53
C TYR A 95 2.25 5.24 11.92
N LEU A 96 1.86 6.51 11.84
CA LEU A 96 0.60 6.94 11.25
C LEU A 96 0.82 7.59 9.90
N VAL A 97 -0.04 7.24 8.95
CA VAL A 97 -0.13 7.90 7.64
C VAL A 97 -1.44 8.67 7.58
N THR A 98 -1.40 9.95 7.23
CA THR A 98 -2.56 10.84 7.28
C THR A 98 -2.89 11.45 5.92
N GLY A 99 -4.16 11.79 5.73
CA GLY A 99 -4.65 12.42 4.50
C GLY A 99 -4.41 11.54 3.28
N ILE A 100 -4.63 10.23 3.40
CA ILE A 100 -4.47 9.27 2.31
C ILE A 100 -5.46 9.58 1.18
N ASP A 101 -4.97 9.55 -0.05
CA ASP A 101 -5.78 9.67 -1.26
C ASP A 101 -5.37 8.58 -2.26
N ARG A 102 -6.36 8.05 -3.00
CA ARG A 102 -6.15 7.03 -4.04
C ARG A 102 -5.53 7.62 -5.31
N GLY A 103 -5.69 8.93 -5.52
CA GLY A 103 -5.22 9.68 -6.69
C GLY A 103 -6.08 9.42 -7.92
N ASP A 104 -7.40 9.27 -7.75
CA ASP A 104 -8.34 8.96 -8.85
C ASP A 104 -8.35 10.07 -9.93
N GLU A 105 -8.06 11.32 -9.56
CA GLU A 105 -7.96 12.47 -10.46
C GLU A 105 -6.78 12.38 -11.44
N MET A 106 -5.78 11.54 -11.10
CA MET A 106 -4.62 11.26 -11.94
C MET A 106 -4.83 10.01 -12.82
N ALA A 107 -6.07 9.54 -12.99
CA ALA A 107 -6.38 8.49 -13.94
C ALA A 107 -5.87 8.84 -15.35
N ASN A 108 -5.28 7.86 -16.04
CA ASN A 108 -4.60 8.01 -17.33
C ASN A 108 -3.29 8.83 -17.31
N TRP A 109 -2.76 9.16 -16.14
CA TRP A 109 -1.40 9.68 -16.02
C TRP A 109 -0.39 8.53 -15.98
N SER A 110 0.87 8.85 -16.26
CA SER A 110 2.00 7.96 -16.00
C SER A 110 2.62 8.24 -14.63
N PRO A 111 3.29 7.26 -13.99
CA PRO A 111 4.11 7.50 -12.80
C PRO A 111 5.09 8.69 -12.95
N GLU A 112 5.65 8.87 -14.15
CA GLU A 112 6.55 9.98 -14.48
C GLU A 112 5.90 11.35 -14.34
N GLU A 113 4.63 11.49 -14.71
CA GLU A 113 3.87 12.74 -14.58
C GLU A 113 3.27 12.91 -13.17
N ALA A 114 2.81 11.81 -12.56
CA ALA A 114 2.13 11.84 -11.28
C ALA A 114 3.08 12.24 -10.14
N LEU A 115 4.31 11.71 -10.11
CA LEU A 115 5.27 12.01 -9.05
C LEU A 115 5.55 13.52 -8.86
N PRO A 116 5.92 14.29 -9.89
CA PRO A 116 6.14 15.73 -9.73
C PRO A 116 4.85 16.48 -9.37
N ALA A 117 3.68 16.03 -9.83
CA ALA A 117 2.42 16.66 -9.46
C ALA A 117 2.06 16.44 -7.98
N ILE A 118 2.20 15.21 -7.48
CA ILE A 118 1.98 14.85 -6.06
C ILE A 118 2.90 15.70 -5.17
N THR A 119 4.19 15.72 -5.48
CA THR A 119 5.18 16.46 -4.69
C THR A 119 4.98 17.97 -4.75
N LYS A 120 4.64 18.52 -5.92
CA LYS A 120 4.28 19.95 -6.07
C LYS A 120 3.02 20.33 -5.27
N ALA A 121 2.09 19.39 -5.07
CA ALA A 121 0.92 19.58 -4.22
C ALA A 121 1.25 19.47 -2.71
N GLY A 122 2.52 19.34 -2.32
CA GLY A 122 2.94 19.19 -0.93
C GLY A 122 2.61 17.82 -0.35
N ARG A 123 2.33 16.83 -1.19
CA ARG A 123 2.00 15.46 -0.80
C ARG A 123 3.18 14.54 -1.10
N SER A 124 3.18 13.37 -0.47
CA SER A 124 4.18 12.33 -0.73
C SER A 124 3.50 11.07 -1.26
N PRO A 125 4.06 10.36 -2.24
CA PRO A 125 3.48 9.10 -2.70
C PRO A 125 3.43 8.05 -1.58
N LEU A 126 2.46 7.15 -1.65
CA LEU A 126 2.40 5.98 -0.76
C LEU A 126 3.51 4.98 -1.09
N LEU A 127 4.04 4.38 -0.04
CA LEU A 127 4.85 3.17 -0.12
C LEU A 127 3.96 1.95 -0.41
N LEU A 128 4.57 0.90 -0.94
CA LEU A 128 3.88 -0.35 -1.21
C LEU A 128 3.28 -0.96 0.06
N THR A 129 4.05 -0.99 1.15
CA THR A 129 3.58 -1.51 2.44
C THR A 129 2.42 -0.67 3.00
N GLU A 130 2.44 0.65 2.87
CA GLU A 130 1.33 1.52 3.26
C GLU A 130 0.07 1.25 2.44
N GLY A 131 0.22 1.09 1.11
CA GLY A 131 -0.90 0.69 0.25
C GLY A 131 -1.50 -0.64 0.65
N ILE A 132 -0.68 -1.62 1.05
CA ILE A 132 -1.17 -2.92 1.53
C ILE A 132 -1.89 -2.76 2.87
N HIS A 133 -1.32 -2.04 3.84
CA HIS A 133 -2.00 -1.75 5.12
C HIS A 133 -3.33 -1.03 4.92
N TRP A 134 -3.40 -0.08 4.00
CA TRP A 134 -4.64 0.60 3.67
C TRP A 134 -5.72 -0.39 3.21
N VAL A 135 -5.39 -1.30 2.28
CA VAL A 135 -6.35 -2.30 1.80
C VAL A 135 -6.66 -3.36 2.87
N LEU A 136 -5.73 -3.67 3.77
CA LEU A 136 -6.01 -4.52 4.93
C LEU A 136 -7.12 -3.90 5.78
N GLN A 137 -7.01 -2.62 6.13
CA GLN A 137 -8.01 -1.92 6.95
C GLN A 137 -9.30 -1.61 6.20
N GLN A 138 -9.17 -1.32 4.91
CA GLN A 138 -10.26 -0.86 4.08
C GLN A 138 -10.22 -1.55 2.71
N PRO A 139 -10.80 -2.77 2.59
CA PRO A 139 -10.79 -3.51 1.34
C PRO A 139 -11.45 -2.78 0.16
N SER A 140 -12.41 -1.88 0.43
CA SER A 140 -13.06 -1.03 -0.58
C SER A 140 -12.16 0.05 -1.17
N ALA A 141 -10.94 0.25 -0.66
CA ALA A 141 -9.93 1.04 -1.35
C ALA A 141 -9.59 0.45 -2.73
N LEU A 142 -9.74 -0.87 -2.91
CA LEU A 142 -9.68 -1.53 -4.21
C LEU A 142 -11.08 -1.85 -4.76
N GLU A 143 -11.45 -1.12 -5.80
CA GLU A 143 -12.67 -1.36 -6.57
C GLU A 143 -12.32 -1.59 -8.04
N ARG A 144 -13.18 -2.29 -8.78
CA ARG A 144 -12.94 -2.44 -10.22
C ARG A 144 -12.91 -1.07 -10.85
N ASN A 145 -11.91 -0.85 -11.70
CA ASN A 145 -11.64 0.42 -12.36
C ASN A 145 -11.18 1.56 -11.44
N HIS A 146 -11.02 1.30 -10.14
CA HIS A 146 -10.56 2.26 -9.13
C HIS A 146 -9.55 1.57 -8.21
N CYS A 147 -8.35 1.42 -8.74
CA CYS A 147 -7.19 0.82 -8.07
C CYS A 147 -6.06 1.87 -8.03
N PHE A 148 -4.87 1.55 -7.51
CA PHE A 148 -3.82 2.56 -7.41
C PHE A 148 -2.39 2.02 -7.43
N MET A 149 -1.48 2.88 -7.90
CA MET A 149 -0.04 2.67 -7.84
C MET A 149 0.55 3.23 -6.55
N THR A 150 1.62 2.61 -6.05
CA THR A 150 2.36 3.03 -4.84
C THR A 150 3.78 3.45 -5.22
N ILE A 151 3.85 4.58 -5.93
CA ILE A 151 5.07 5.04 -6.62
C ILE A 151 6.16 5.57 -5.68
N GLY A 152 5.89 5.64 -4.37
CA GLY A 152 6.86 5.94 -3.33
C GLY A 152 7.82 4.79 -3.05
N SER A 153 7.49 3.57 -3.48
CA SER A 153 8.36 2.40 -3.39
C SER A 153 9.06 2.14 -4.73
N ARG A 154 10.40 2.21 -4.76
CA ARG A 154 11.20 1.98 -5.97
C ARG A 154 12.39 1.07 -5.71
N LEU A 155 12.65 0.17 -6.65
CA LEU A 155 13.87 -0.65 -6.65
C LEU A 155 15.00 0.12 -7.32
N ARG A 156 16.13 0.28 -6.63
CA ARG A 156 17.37 0.82 -7.19
C ARG A 156 18.28 -0.33 -7.61
N LYS A 157 18.67 -0.36 -8.88
CA LYS A 157 19.54 -1.39 -9.45
C LYS A 157 21.00 -1.09 -9.11
N GLU A 158 21.87 -2.09 -9.27
CA GLU A 158 23.32 -1.98 -9.05
C GLU A 158 23.97 -0.83 -9.84
N ASN A 159 23.46 -0.54 -11.04
CA ASN A 159 23.93 0.57 -11.87
C ASN A 159 23.45 1.97 -11.43
N GLY A 160 22.86 2.07 -10.23
CA GLY A 160 22.37 3.30 -9.63
C GLY A 160 21.05 3.82 -10.21
N LYS A 161 20.54 3.26 -11.32
CA LYS A 161 19.25 3.65 -11.91
C LYS A 161 18.11 2.92 -11.21
N PHE A 162 16.92 3.52 -11.21
CA PHE A 162 15.72 2.83 -10.77
C PHE A 162 15.28 1.77 -11.78
N ASP A 163 14.70 0.68 -11.28
CA ASP A 163 13.91 -0.25 -12.07
C ASP A 163 12.70 0.46 -12.67
N ALA A 164 12.32 0.08 -13.89
CA ALA A 164 11.18 0.67 -14.59
C ALA A 164 9.85 0.13 -14.05
N ARG A 165 9.84 -1.05 -13.42
CA ARG A 165 8.68 -1.58 -12.70
C ARG A 165 8.37 -0.65 -11.53
N THR A 166 7.08 -0.37 -11.35
CA THR A 166 6.58 0.49 -10.28
C THR A 166 5.42 -0.22 -9.61
N PRO A 167 5.44 -0.42 -8.28
CA PRO A 167 4.43 -1.21 -7.59
C PRO A 167 3.02 -0.61 -7.69
N ALA A 168 2.02 -1.49 -7.68
CA ALA A 168 0.61 -1.14 -7.66
C ALA A 168 -0.24 -2.24 -7.01
N LEU A 169 -1.41 -1.85 -6.52
CA LEU A 169 -2.43 -2.74 -5.98
C LEU A 169 -3.68 -2.69 -6.85
N TRP A 170 -4.19 -3.85 -7.26
CA TRP A 170 -5.42 -3.94 -8.04
C TRP A 170 -6.15 -5.27 -7.89
N ILE A 171 -7.32 -5.38 -8.53
CA ILE A 171 -8.10 -6.62 -8.57
C ILE A 171 -7.68 -7.46 -9.78
N SER A 172 -7.15 -8.66 -9.57
CA SER A 172 -6.73 -9.53 -10.67
C SER A 172 -7.92 -9.95 -11.55
N ASN A 173 -7.71 -9.94 -12.86
CA ASN A 173 -8.67 -10.51 -13.83
C ASN A 173 -8.56 -12.04 -13.95
N GLY A 174 -7.56 -12.66 -13.30
CA GLY A 174 -7.31 -14.09 -13.37
C GLY A 174 -6.88 -14.57 -14.75
N THR A 175 -6.03 -13.80 -15.41
CA THR A 175 -5.53 -14.09 -16.76
C THR A 175 -4.01 -14.25 -16.77
N GLY A 176 -3.47 -14.86 -17.83
CA GLY A 176 -2.03 -15.09 -17.95
C GLY A 176 -1.48 -15.90 -16.78
N ARG A 177 -0.38 -15.43 -16.18
CA ARG A 177 0.27 -16.10 -15.05
C ARG A 177 -0.51 -16.06 -13.74
N ASP A 178 -1.53 -15.20 -13.63
CA ASP A 178 -2.36 -15.14 -12.42
C ASP A 178 -3.27 -16.36 -12.30
N GLY A 179 -3.68 -16.97 -13.42
CA GLY A 179 -4.63 -18.08 -13.45
C GLY A 179 -6.07 -17.70 -13.09
N SER A 180 -7.04 -18.48 -13.56
CA SER A 180 -8.47 -18.20 -13.36
C SER A 180 -8.89 -18.28 -11.89
N GLU A 181 -8.16 -19.05 -11.09
CA GLU A 181 -8.34 -19.19 -9.64
C GLU A 181 -8.14 -17.85 -8.90
N ARG A 182 -7.23 -16.98 -9.39
CA ARG A 182 -6.97 -15.66 -8.83
C ARG A 182 -7.89 -14.56 -9.36
N ARG A 183 -8.82 -14.87 -10.27
CA ARG A 183 -9.83 -13.89 -10.71
C ARG A 183 -10.55 -13.27 -9.51
N ASN A 184 -10.64 -11.94 -9.47
CA ASN A 184 -11.25 -11.15 -8.39
C ASN A 184 -10.46 -11.08 -7.06
N ALA A 185 -9.26 -11.67 -6.99
CA ALA A 185 -8.40 -11.56 -5.82
C ALA A 185 -7.65 -10.20 -5.81
N PRO A 186 -7.35 -9.62 -4.63
CA PRO A 186 -6.42 -8.52 -4.51
C PRO A 186 -5.03 -8.93 -5.00
N LYS A 187 -4.36 -8.06 -5.75
CA LYS A 187 -3.07 -8.34 -6.35
C LYS A 187 -2.12 -7.19 -6.06
N VAL A 188 -0.95 -7.53 -5.53
CA VAL A 188 0.24 -6.70 -5.60
C VAL A 188 0.99 -7.08 -6.87
N GLY A 189 1.26 -6.10 -7.71
CA GLY A 189 2.17 -6.28 -8.84
C GLY A 189 2.76 -4.94 -9.24
N TRP A 190 3.04 -4.79 -10.53
CA TRP A 190 3.69 -3.59 -11.04
C TRP A 190 3.16 -3.16 -12.41
N CYS A 191 3.40 -1.90 -12.76
CA CYS A 191 3.29 -1.35 -14.11
C CYS A 191 4.59 -0.63 -14.48
N TRP A 192 4.78 -0.32 -15.76
CA TRP A 192 5.97 0.42 -16.20
C TRP A 192 5.88 1.91 -15.81
N TRP A 193 7.03 2.52 -15.52
CA TRP A 193 7.17 3.93 -15.14
C TRP A 193 6.52 4.93 -16.12
N GLY A 194 6.50 4.61 -17.41
CA GLY A 194 5.87 5.44 -18.45
C GLY A 194 4.46 5.00 -18.85
N ASN A 195 3.91 3.92 -18.26
CA ASN A 195 2.60 3.42 -18.64
C ASN A 195 1.48 4.27 -18.07
N ARG A 196 0.37 4.34 -18.82
CA ARG A 196 -0.87 5.01 -18.43
C ARG A 196 -1.99 4.02 -18.28
N HIS A 197 -2.83 4.23 -17.27
CA HIS A 197 -4.00 3.40 -17.01
C HIS A 197 -5.18 4.29 -16.59
N THR A 198 -6.33 4.12 -17.24
CA THR A 198 -7.57 4.84 -16.89
C THR A 198 -8.23 4.32 -15.60
N TRP A 199 -7.70 3.25 -15.02
CA TRP A 199 -8.24 2.54 -13.86
C TRP A 199 -7.31 2.51 -12.64
N LEU A 200 -6.11 3.11 -12.76
CA LEU A 200 -5.18 3.29 -11.66
C LEU A 200 -5.04 4.78 -11.35
N GLY A 201 -5.27 5.12 -10.08
CA GLY A 201 -4.76 6.36 -9.49
C GLY A 201 -3.34 6.18 -8.95
N PHE A 202 -2.85 7.20 -8.27
CA PHE A 202 -1.54 7.22 -7.63
C PHE A 202 -1.69 7.53 -6.14
N GLY A 203 -1.54 6.50 -5.30
CA GLY A 203 -1.70 6.62 -3.87
C GLY A 203 -0.75 7.67 -3.30
N SER A 204 -1.28 8.60 -2.49
CA SER A 204 -0.48 9.63 -1.82
C SER A 204 -0.97 9.90 -0.40
N ALA A 205 -0.10 10.49 0.42
CA ALA A 205 -0.39 10.92 1.78
C ALA A 205 0.04 12.36 2.02
N ALA A 206 -0.60 13.02 2.98
CA ALA A 206 -0.25 14.35 3.44
C ALA A 206 0.97 14.30 4.37
N ALA A 207 1.01 13.36 5.33
CA ALA A 207 2.11 13.26 6.29
C ALA A 207 2.25 11.87 6.90
N ARG A 208 3.44 11.62 7.48
CA ARG A 208 3.80 10.45 8.29
C ARG A 208 4.32 10.91 9.65
N ARG A 209 3.93 10.25 10.73
CA ARG A 209 4.38 10.57 12.10
C ARG A 209 4.36 9.38 13.03
#